data_AF-A0A022RBU9-F1
#
_entry.id   AF-A0A022RBU9-F1
#
_cell.length_a   1.000
_cell.length_b   1.000
_cell.length_c   1.000
_cell.angle_alpha   90.00
_cell.angle_beta   90.00
_cell.angle_gamma   90.00
#
_symmetry.space_group_name_H-M   'P 1'
#
loop_
_entity.id
_entity.type
_entity.pdbx_description
1 polymer ?
#
loop_
_entity_poly.entity_id
_entity_poly.type
_entity_poly.pdbx_seq_one_letter_code
_entity_poly.pdbx_strand_id
1 'polypeptide(L)'
;MAMPAATASAKSLIKKLLFHSPSAPPPTISPLRFSSASTITKATYGSITSKSRSRSEPTKKQKQKADQLLKRRTRSEREIDEDDFSKLYGNDNSAHVPVMLGEVLDVFASISLKSFVDCTLGAAGHSVAMIKAHPEMEFYVGLDVDPVAHQIAQAQINNTLQIDSDHSTKKLRVHTHLKNFKNIQDVLREIDEDILNTGVHGILMDLGMSSMQVNNAERGFSVLCDGPLDMRMNPQANLKAEDILNFWPDTEVGRILRDYGEESNWFSLQKKIVNARLTGGLHSTRELVDLIRRSTSWTRGGRQGWIKTATRVFQGLRIAVNDELNTLKDSIHSSFDSLSSGGRLAVISFHSLEDRIVKQTFLDIVNCGDGEGGEGRLSNSTKFDSYKEKEIWIKQMVQGSNAVVLTKRPVTPSESEERLNPRSRSAKLRVIEKI
;
A
#
# COMPACT_ATOMS: atom_id res chain seq x y z
N MET A 1 57.59 39.34 12.38
CA MET A 1 57.14 39.97 13.64
C MET A 1 55.62 39.88 13.71
N ALA A 2 55.12 39.20 14.74
CA ALA A 2 53.79 39.20 15.36
C ALA A 2 52.50 39.28 14.49
N MET A 3 51.88 38.09 14.32
CA MET A 3 50.52 37.67 14.72
C MET A 3 49.21 38.46 14.36
N PRO A 4 48.07 37.73 14.25
CA PRO A 4 46.95 38.05 13.36
C PRO A 4 45.55 38.15 14.03
N ALA A 5 44.57 38.52 13.19
CA ALA A 5 43.16 38.08 13.07
C ALA A 5 42.28 37.65 14.29
N ALA A 6 41.07 38.24 14.26
CA ALA A 6 39.74 37.61 14.42
C ALA A 6 39.04 37.52 15.80
N THR A 7 37.72 37.76 15.71
CA THR A 7 36.58 37.24 16.50
C THR A 7 35.91 38.19 17.52
N ALA A 8 34.86 38.88 17.06
CA ALA A 8 33.78 39.38 17.91
C ALA A 8 32.44 39.16 17.19
N SER A 9 31.79 38.03 17.47
CA SER A 9 30.44 37.73 16.98
C SER A 9 29.53 37.35 18.16
N ALA A 10 28.67 38.31 18.50
CA ALA A 10 27.27 38.14 18.87
C ALA A 10 26.87 36.90 19.70
N LYS A 11 27.40 36.77 20.93
CA LYS A 11 26.89 35.86 21.97
C LYS A 11 26.12 36.58 23.10
N SER A 12 25.33 37.61 22.76
CA SER A 12 24.64 38.45 23.75
C SER A 12 23.17 38.78 23.44
N LEU A 13 22.46 37.97 22.63
CA LEU A 13 21.10 38.34 22.21
C LEU A 13 20.00 37.26 22.37
N ILE A 14 20.24 36.19 23.13
CA ILE A 14 19.19 35.18 23.42
C ILE A 14 19.25 34.75 24.90
N LYS A 15 19.11 35.71 25.82
CA LYS A 15 18.90 35.41 27.26
C LYS A 15 17.91 36.37 27.95
N LYS A 16 17.00 37.00 27.19
CA LYS A 16 16.09 38.05 27.70
C LYS A 16 14.64 37.91 27.23
N LEU A 17 14.14 36.68 27.04
CA LEU A 17 12.75 36.44 26.58
C LEU A 17 11.94 35.41 27.38
N LEU A 18 12.36 35.03 28.59
CA LEU A 18 11.61 34.07 29.41
C LEU A 18 11.61 34.40 30.90
N PHE A 19 11.04 35.54 31.31
CA PHE A 19 10.54 35.74 32.68
C PHE A 19 9.56 36.92 32.70
N HIS A 20 8.25 36.64 32.64
CA HIS A 20 7.20 37.50 33.21
C HIS A 20 6.04 36.59 33.66
N SER A 21 5.91 36.43 34.97
CA SER A 21 4.69 35.94 35.63
C SER A 21 3.65 37.06 35.67
N PRO A 22 2.35 36.71 35.73
CA PRO A 22 1.59 37.15 36.90
C PRO A 22 0.66 36.09 37.48
N SER A 23 0.35 36.36 38.74
CA SER A 23 -0.38 35.60 39.77
C SER A 23 -1.89 35.47 39.56
N ALA A 24 -2.43 34.26 39.77
CA ALA A 24 -3.67 34.00 40.53
C ALA A 24 -3.83 32.47 40.76
N PRO A 25 -4.19 32.00 41.98
CA PRO A 25 -4.32 30.58 42.27
C PRO A 25 -5.72 30.03 41.90
N PRO A 26 -5.82 28.79 41.39
CA PRO A 26 -7.10 28.11 41.21
C PRO A 26 -7.61 27.50 42.54
N PRO A 27 -8.93 27.31 42.71
CA PRO A 27 -9.56 27.01 43.98
C PRO A 27 -9.33 25.56 44.44
N THR A 28 -9.15 25.41 45.75
CA THR A 28 -9.07 24.17 46.50
C THR A 28 -10.46 23.54 46.66
N ILE A 29 -10.66 22.33 46.12
CA ILE A 29 -11.80 21.47 46.46
C ILE A 29 -11.26 20.29 47.27
N SER A 30 -11.70 20.24 48.53
CA SER A 30 -11.31 19.27 49.56
C SER A 30 -11.84 17.86 49.26
N PRO A 31 -11.14 16.80 49.68
CA PRO A 31 -11.66 15.44 49.60
C PRO A 31 -12.70 15.23 50.69
N LEU A 32 -13.94 14.94 50.29
CA LEU A 32 -14.98 14.48 51.21
C LEU A 32 -14.56 13.12 51.79
N ARG A 33 -14.18 13.11 53.07
CA ARG A 33 -14.23 11.92 53.93
C ARG A 33 -15.68 11.66 54.29
N PHE A 34 -16.17 10.46 54.06
CA PHE A 34 -17.31 9.92 54.79
C PHE A 34 -16.85 8.70 55.59
N SER A 35 -17.01 8.78 56.91
CA SER A 35 -16.81 7.66 57.83
C SER A 35 -18.10 6.85 57.98
N SER A 36 -17.92 5.53 57.99
CA SER A 36 -18.69 4.47 58.67
C SER A 36 -20.13 4.75 59.13
N ALA A 37 -21.06 3.90 58.68
CA ALA A 37 -21.95 3.15 59.58
C ALA A 37 -22.62 2.00 58.83
N SER A 38 -22.45 0.79 59.37
CA SER A 38 -23.22 -0.40 59.06
C SER A 38 -24.64 -0.28 59.63
N THR A 39 -25.66 -0.50 58.82
CA THR A 39 -26.97 -0.95 59.32
C THR A 39 -27.61 -1.88 58.31
N ILE A 40 -27.95 -3.07 58.80
CA ILE A 40 -28.61 -4.17 58.10
C ILE A 40 -30.09 -3.85 58.01
N THR A 41 -30.68 -3.85 56.81
CA THR A 41 -32.08 -4.23 56.59
C THR A 41 -32.26 -4.82 55.19
N LYS A 42 -32.76 -6.06 55.16
CA LYS A 42 -33.14 -6.82 53.96
C LYS A 42 -34.28 -6.12 53.21
N ALA A 43 -34.15 -5.96 51.91
CA ALA A 43 -35.29 -5.92 50.99
C ALA A 43 -34.87 -6.47 49.62
N THR A 44 -35.47 -7.59 49.25
CA THR A 44 -35.33 -8.33 48.00
C THR A 44 -35.95 -7.56 46.84
N TYR A 45 -35.16 -7.19 45.82
CA TYR A 45 -35.65 -6.92 44.46
C TYR A 45 -34.62 -7.42 43.44
N GLY A 46 -35.11 -8.19 42.45
CA GLY A 46 -34.34 -9.09 41.60
C GLY A 46 -33.27 -8.43 40.72
N SER A 47 -32.11 -9.08 40.62
CA SER A 47 -31.05 -8.68 39.71
C SER A 47 -31.38 -9.11 38.28
N ILE A 48 -31.60 -8.15 37.40
CA ILE A 48 -31.35 -8.31 35.97
C ILE A 48 -29.84 -8.21 35.79
N THR A 49 -29.16 -9.35 35.68
CA THR A 49 -27.74 -9.40 35.36
C THR A 49 -27.53 -9.04 33.89
N SER A 50 -26.92 -7.89 33.63
CA SER A 50 -26.33 -7.56 32.33
C SER A 50 -25.10 -8.45 32.10
N LYS A 51 -25.25 -9.47 31.25
CA LYS A 51 -24.11 -10.26 30.74
C LYS A 51 -23.23 -9.36 29.87
N SER A 52 -22.13 -8.86 30.44
CA SER A 52 -21.00 -8.37 29.65
C SER A 52 -20.41 -9.54 28.87
N ARG A 53 -20.71 -9.64 27.57
CA ARG A 53 -20.04 -10.58 26.66
C ARG A 53 -18.57 -10.17 26.54
N SER A 54 -17.70 -10.82 27.30
CA SER A 54 -16.27 -10.83 27.00
C SER A 54 -16.09 -11.51 25.63
N ARG A 55 -15.64 -10.75 24.63
CA ARG A 55 -15.26 -11.30 23.33
C ARG A 55 -13.93 -12.03 23.54
N SER A 56 -13.98 -13.34 23.78
CA SER A 56 -12.79 -14.19 23.86
C SER A 56 -12.02 -14.12 22.54
N GLU A 57 -10.71 -13.84 22.57
CA GLU A 57 -9.87 -13.89 21.38
C GLU A 57 -9.94 -15.29 20.74
N PRO A 58 -10.09 -15.37 19.40
CA PRO A 58 -10.21 -16.65 18.73
C PRO A 58 -8.91 -17.46 18.85
N THR A 59 -9.07 -18.76 19.13
CA THR A 59 -7.94 -19.69 19.28
C THR A 59 -7.15 -19.82 17.97
N LYS A 60 -5.87 -20.20 18.05
CA LYS A 60 -4.98 -20.36 16.87
C LYS A 60 -5.57 -21.29 15.80
N LYS A 61 -6.26 -22.37 16.19
CA LYS A 61 -6.97 -23.28 15.27
C LYS A 61 -8.18 -22.62 14.61
N GLN A 62 -8.94 -21.79 15.33
CA GLN A 62 -10.06 -21.03 14.77
C GLN A 62 -9.59 -19.96 13.78
N LYS A 63 -8.50 -19.24 14.10
CA LYS A 63 -7.85 -18.30 13.16
C LYS A 63 -7.40 -19.02 11.88
N GLN A 64 -6.70 -20.14 12.00
CA GLN A 64 -6.26 -20.94 10.84
C GLN A 64 -7.42 -21.46 9.98
N LYS A 65 -8.50 -21.95 10.59
CA LYS A 65 -9.69 -22.41 9.85
C LYS A 65 -10.42 -21.25 9.17
N ALA A 66 -10.51 -20.09 9.83
CA ALA A 66 -11.06 -18.88 9.24
C ALA A 66 -10.21 -18.40 8.05
N ASP A 67 -8.88 -18.36 8.20
CA ASP A 67 -7.96 -17.98 7.13
C ASP A 67 -8.05 -18.93 5.93
N GLN A 68 -8.14 -20.24 6.15
CA GLN A 68 -8.34 -21.22 5.07
C GLN A 68 -9.69 -21.03 4.35
N LEU A 69 -10.77 -20.80 5.10
CA LEU A 69 -12.07 -20.51 4.52
C LEU A 69 -12.05 -19.20 3.74
N LEU A 70 -11.31 -18.19 4.22
CA LEU A 70 -11.18 -16.89 3.58
C LEU A 70 -10.38 -17.02 2.28
N LYS A 71 -9.24 -17.73 2.31
CA LYS A 71 -8.45 -18.07 1.12
C LYS A 71 -9.27 -18.79 0.05
N ARG A 72 -10.07 -19.79 0.44
CA ARG A 72 -10.98 -20.48 -0.51
C ARG A 72 -12.02 -19.57 -1.13
N ARG A 73 -12.42 -18.49 -0.44
CA ARG A 73 -13.44 -17.55 -0.90
C ARG A 73 -12.88 -16.42 -1.75
N THR A 74 -11.59 -16.09 -1.60
CA THR A 74 -10.90 -15.00 -2.30
C THR A 74 -10.05 -15.47 -3.46
N ARG A 75 -9.60 -16.73 -3.45
CA ARG A 75 -8.71 -17.27 -4.46
C ARG A 75 -9.37 -17.29 -5.85
N SER A 76 -8.58 -16.88 -6.82
CA SER A 76 -8.84 -17.00 -8.24
C SER A 76 -8.92 -18.46 -8.64
N GLU A 77 -9.86 -18.76 -9.53
CA GLU A 77 -10.03 -20.09 -10.13
C GLU A 77 -9.24 -20.22 -11.43
N ARG A 78 -8.49 -19.18 -11.82
CA ARG A 78 -7.67 -19.17 -13.02
C ARG A 78 -6.47 -20.11 -12.87
N GLU A 79 -6.42 -21.11 -13.71
CA GLU A 79 -5.26 -21.97 -13.87
C GLU A 79 -4.25 -21.30 -14.81
N ILE A 80 -2.97 -21.41 -14.49
CA ILE A 80 -1.89 -20.95 -15.35
C ILE A 80 -1.39 -22.16 -16.12
N ASP A 81 -1.38 -22.07 -17.44
CA ASP A 81 -0.72 -23.05 -18.29
C ASP A 81 0.80 -22.97 -18.04
N GLU A 82 1.35 -24.01 -17.43
CA GLU A 82 2.76 -24.07 -17.05
C GLU A 82 3.69 -24.04 -18.28
N ASP A 83 3.26 -24.57 -19.42
CA ASP A 83 4.05 -24.60 -20.65
C ASP A 83 4.09 -23.22 -21.30
N ASP A 84 2.95 -22.51 -21.34
CA ASP A 84 2.90 -21.14 -21.86
C ASP A 84 3.65 -20.17 -20.95
N PHE A 85 3.51 -20.33 -19.64
CA PHE A 85 4.28 -19.59 -18.64
C PHE A 85 5.78 -19.79 -18.82
N SER A 86 6.22 -21.04 -19.02
CA SER A 86 7.64 -21.36 -19.20
C SER A 86 8.18 -20.85 -20.54
N LYS A 87 7.36 -20.80 -21.60
CA LYS A 87 7.75 -20.21 -22.89
C LYS A 87 7.91 -18.69 -22.81
N LEU A 88 6.97 -18.02 -22.14
CA LEU A 88 6.95 -16.56 -22.03
C LEU A 88 7.93 -16.02 -20.99
N TYR A 89 8.16 -16.77 -19.91
CA TYR A 89 8.90 -16.29 -18.74
C TYR A 89 9.97 -17.26 -18.21
N GLY A 90 10.06 -18.48 -18.74
CA GLY A 90 10.94 -19.53 -18.19
C GLY A 90 12.37 -19.56 -18.72
N ASN A 91 12.67 -18.86 -19.82
CA ASN A 91 14.02 -18.89 -20.40
C ASN A 91 15.01 -17.92 -19.77
N ASP A 92 14.55 -17.04 -18.87
CA ASP A 92 15.44 -16.06 -18.27
C ASP A 92 14.92 -15.66 -16.89
N ASN A 93 15.74 -15.84 -15.84
CA ASN A 93 15.47 -15.30 -14.49
C ASN A 93 15.35 -13.76 -14.48
N SER A 94 15.46 -13.12 -15.65
CA SER A 94 15.29 -11.70 -15.94
C SER A 94 13.85 -11.31 -16.36
N ALA A 95 13.02 -12.26 -16.82
CA ALA A 95 11.68 -11.99 -17.31
C ALA A 95 10.71 -11.77 -16.13
N HIS A 96 10.37 -10.51 -15.86
CA HIS A 96 9.43 -10.15 -14.81
C HIS A 96 8.00 -10.58 -15.17
N VAL A 97 7.47 -11.56 -14.44
CA VAL A 97 6.07 -11.99 -14.53
C VAL A 97 5.18 -10.97 -13.78
N PRO A 98 4.25 -10.28 -14.46
CA PRO A 98 3.30 -9.38 -13.79
C PRO A 98 2.38 -10.16 -12.85
N VAL A 99 2.08 -9.59 -11.68
CA VAL A 99 1.31 -10.26 -10.64
C VAL A 99 -0.16 -10.24 -11.00
N MET A 100 -0.84 -11.39 -10.93
CA MET A 100 -2.26 -11.53 -11.26
C MET A 100 -2.62 -10.98 -12.66
N LEU A 101 -1.72 -11.17 -13.63
CA LEU A 101 -1.87 -10.64 -14.99
C LEU A 101 -3.20 -11.03 -15.63
N GLY A 102 -3.58 -12.30 -15.51
CA GLY A 102 -4.81 -12.82 -16.08
C GLY A 102 -6.05 -12.19 -15.46
N GLU A 103 -6.07 -12.06 -14.13
CA GLU A 103 -7.16 -11.41 -13.41
C GLU A 103 -7.27 -9.93 -13.79
N VAL A 104 -6.15 -9.22 -13.96
CA VAL A 104 -6.16 -7.83 -14.42
C VAL A 104 -6.76 -7.72 -15.82
N LEU A 105 -6.41 -8.61 -16.74
CA LEU A 105 -7.01 -8.64 -18.08
C LEU A 105 -8.52 -8.90 -18.01
N ASP A 106 -8.96 -9.85 -17.18
CA ASP A 106 -10.39 -10.16 -17.00
C ASP A 106 -11.19 -8.97 -16.42
N VAL A 107 -10.54 -8.15 -15.59
CA VAL A 107 -11.17 -6.94 -15.02
C VAL A 107 -11.50 -5.91 -16.09
N PHE A 108 -10.72 -5.83 -17.17
CA PHE A 108 -10.93 -4.83 -18.21
C PHE A 108 -11.51 -5.40 -19.50
N ALA A 109 -11.59 -6.73 -19.65
CA ALA A 109 -12.08 -7.40 -20.85
C ALA A 109 -13.53 -7.04 -21.25
N SER A 110 -14.38 -6.69 -20.28
CA SER A 110 -15.80 -6.39 -20.55
C SER A 110 -16.08 -4.91 -20.84
N ILE A 111 -15.09 -4.03 -20.70
CA ILE A 111 -15.22 -2.61 -21.01
C ILE A 111 -14.48 -2.26 -22.30
N SER A 112 -15.00 -1.33 -23.09
CA SER A 112 -14.28 -0.80 -24.25
C SER A 112 -13.17 0.13 -23.76
N LEU A 113 -11.95 -0.38 -23.70
CA LEU A 113 -10.84 0.28 -23.02
C LEU A 113 -10.10 1.25 -23.95
N LYS A 114 -10.78 2.34 -24.35
CA LYS A 114 -10.18 3.36 -25.23
C LYS A 114 -9.08 4.18 -24.57
N SER A 115 -9.12 4.31 -23.25
CA SER A 115 -8.09 5.00 -22.47
C SER A 115 -7.72 4.24 -21.21
N PHE A 116 -6.41 4.09 -20.97
CA PHE A 116 -5.89 3.34 -19.83
C PHE A 116 -4.73 4.08 -19.15
N VAL A 117 -4.72 4.07 -17.81
CA VAL A 117 -3.65 4.63 -16.99
C VAL A 117 -3.04 3.56 -16.11
N ASP A 118 -1.75 3.30 -16.30
CA ASP A 118 -0.94 2.49 -15.40
C ASP A 118 -0.22 3.40 -14.41
N CYS A 119 -0.65 3.41 -13.15
CA CYS A 119 -0.10 4.27 -12.11
C CYS A 119 1.24 3.76 -11.54
N THR A 120 1.63 2.53 -11.89
CA THR A 120 2.76 1.81 -11.32
C THR A 120 3.44 1.04 -12.43
N LEU A 121 3.86 1.79 -13.45
CA LEU A 121 4.34 1.31 -14.74
C LEU A 121 5.37 0.18 -14.60
N GLY A 122 6.30 0.30 -13.65
CA GLY A 122 7.31 -0.71 -13.38
C GLY A 122 8.12 -1.02 -14.65
N ALA A 123 8.26 -2.29 -14.98
CA ALA A 123 8.88 -2.71 -16.23
C ALA A 123 7.92 -2.73 -17.44
N ALA A 124 6.70 -2.18 -17.32
CA ALA A 124 5.59 -2.23 -18.30
C ALA A 124 4.96 -3.62 -18.55
N GLY A 125 5.13 -4.57 -17.64
CA GLY A 125 4.60 -5.92 -17.82
C GLY A 125 3.07 -5.99 -17.95
N HIS A 126 2.34 -5.29 -17.05
CA HIS A 126 0.88 -5.15 -17.19
C HIS A 126 0.53 -4.29 -18.41
N SER A 127 1.22 -3.16 -18.58
CA SER A 127 0.94 -2.22 -19.66
C SER A 127 1.02 -2.84 -21.05
N VAL A 128 2.08 -3.60 -21.33
CA VAL A 128 2.27 -4.29 -22.62
C VAL A 128 1.14 -5.29 -22.87
N ALA A 129 0.74 -6.05 -21.85
CA ALA A 129 -0.36 -7.00 -21.98
C ALA A 129 -1.70 -6.30 -22.21
N MET A 130 -1.96 -5.19 -21.51
CA MET A 130 -3.17 -4.39 -21.70
C MET A 130 -3.24 -3.79 -23.10
N ILE A 131 -2.15 -3.22 -23.61
CA ILE A 131 -2.07 -2.66 -24.97
C ILE A 131 -2.36 -3.75 -26.02
N LYS A 132 -1.80 -4.95 -25.86
CA LYS A 132 -2.02 -6.08 -26.78
C LYS A 132 -3.45 -6.63 -26.72
N ALA A 133 -4.05 -6.69 -25.53
CA ALA A 133 -5.39 -7.23 -25.34
C ALA A 133 -6.49 -6.27 -25.82
N HIS A 134 -6.20 -4.98 -25.94
CA HIS A 134 -7.15 -3.93 -26.29
C HIS A 134 -6.69 -3.14 -27.52
N PRO A 135 -6.80 -3.70 -28.75
CA PRO A 135 -6.44 -3.00 -29.98
C PRO A 135 -7.32 -1.76 -30.25
N GLU A 136 -8.45 -1.62 -29.57
CA GLU A 136 -9.30 -0.43 -29.58
C GLU A 136 -8.76 0.73 -28.75
N MET A 137 -7.67 0.54 -28.00
CA MET A 137 -7.07 1.57 -27.16
C MET A 137 -6.52 2.72 -28.02
N GLU A 138 -6.90 3.95 -27.68
CA GLU A 138 -6.49 5.17 -28.39
C GLU A 138 -5.55 6.04 -27.55
N PHE A 139 -5.60 5.90 -26.22
CA PHE A 139 -4.82 6.69 -25.28
C PHE A 139 -4.27 5.86 -24.11
N TYR A 140 -2.98 5.99 -23.84
CA TYR A 140 -2.30 5.29 -22.76
C TYR A 140 -1.40 6.25 -21.97
N VAL A 141 -1.45 6.16 -20.64
CA VAL A 141 -0.53 6.87 -19.73
C VAL A 141 0.11 5.89 -18.77
N GLY A 142 1.44 5.93 -18.65
CA GLY A 142 2.21 5.20 -17.63
C GLY A 142 2.92 6.14 -16.68
N LEU A 143 2.81 5.89 -15.37
CA LEU A 143 3.48 6.66 -14.31
C LEU A 143 4.42 5.75 -13.52
N ASP A 144 5.63 6.23 -13.26
CA ASP A 144 6.53 5.63 -12.27
C ASP A 144 7.36 6.72 -11.59
N VAL A 145 7.85 6.45 -10.40
CA VAL A 145 8.80 7.33 -9.68
C VAL A 145 10.25 6.91 -9.89
N ASP A 146 10.48 5.70 -10.39
CA ASP A 146 11.79 5.11 -10.57
C ASP A 146 12.29 5.29 -12.01
N PRO A 147 13.39 6.03 -12.24
CA PRO A 147 13.90 6.29 -13.59
C PRO A 147 14.37 5.02 -14.29
N VAL A 148 14.86 4.02 -13.55
CA VAL A 148 15.29 2.74 -14.14
C VAL A 148 14.08 1.96 -14.66
N ALA A 149 12.98 1.98 -13.90
CA ALA A 149 11.74 1.33 -14.32
C ALA A 149 11.14 1.99 -15.55
N HIS A 150 11.03 3.31 -15.49
CA HIS A 150 10.54 4.12 -16.60
C HIS A 150 11.32 3.87 -17.91
N GLN A 151 12.66 3.80 -17.85
CA GLN A 151 13.47 3.53 -19.04
C GLN A 151 13.23 2.13 -19.64
N ILE A 152 13.12 1.09 -18.81
CA ILE A 152 12.81 -0.27 -19.27
C ILE A 152 11.42 -0.32 -19.89
N ALA A 153 10.44 0.28 -19.21
CA ALA A 153 9.07 0.35 -19.67
C ALA A 153 8.94 1.04 -21.05
N GLN A 154 9.62 2.16 -21.25
CA GLN A 154 9.64 2.86 -22.53
C GLN A 154 10.16 1.97 -23.66
N ALA A 155 11.26 1.24 -23.42
CA ALA A 155 11.81 0.32 -24.41
C ALA A 155 10.81 -0.81 -24.75
N GLN A 156 10.17 -1.42 -23.75
CA GLN A 156 9.21 -2.50 -23.97
C GLN A 156 7.94 -2.05 -24.70
N ILE A 157 7.39 -0.90 -24.33
CA ILE A 157 6.21 -0.34 -24.99
C ILE A 157 6.56 0.01 -26.45
N ASN A 158 7.67 0.69 -26.69
CA ASN A 158 8.08 1.05 -28.05
C ASN A 158 8.29 -0.18 -28.95
N ASN A 159 8.89 -1.24 -28.43
CA ASN A 159 9.05 -2.49 -29.18
C ASN A 159 7.70 -3.11 -29.54
N THR A 160 6.73 -3.06 -28.63
CA THR A 160 5.37 -3.58 -28.88
C THR A 160 4.66 -2.77 -29.97
N LEU A 161 4.75 -1.44 -29.92
CA LEU A 161 4.14 -0.56 -30.92
C LEU A 161 4.75 -0.70 -32.32
N GLN A 162 6.05 -1.03 -32.42
CA GLN A 162 6.71 -1.23 -33.71
C GLN A 162 6.22 -2.50 -34.42
N ILE A 163 5.98 -3.58 -33.66
CA ILE A 163 5.48 -4.85 -34.21
C ILE A 163 4.09 -4.67 -34.84
N ASP A 164 3.21 -3.87 -34.23
CA ASP A 164 1.83 -3.67 -34.71
C ASP A 164 1.70 -2.63 -35.84
N SER A 165 2.76 -1.89 -36.15
CA SER A 165 2.73 -0.83 -37.16
C SER A 165 2.59 -1.33 -38.60
N ASP A 166 2.74 -2.63 -38.85
CA ASP A 166 2.53 -3.25 -40.17
C ASP A 166 1.04 -3.46 -40.52
N HIS A 167 0.10 -3.34 -39.57
CA HIS A 167 -1.29 -3.76 -39.78
C HIS A 167 -2.42 -2.83 -39.25
N SER A 168 -2.14 -1.70 -38.57
CA SER A 168 -3.18 -0.83 -37.95
C SER A 168 -3.18 0.63 -38.43
N THR A 169 -4.36 1.16 -38.77
CA THR A 169 -4.62 2.54 -39.23
C THR A 169 -4.89 3.55 -38.10
N LYS A 170 -4.91 3.15 -36.83
CA LYS A 170 -5.03 4.07 -35.68
C LYS A 170 -3.80 3.99 -34.78
N LYS A 171 -3.09 5.10 -34.64
CA LYS A 171 -1.88 5.22 -33.80
C LYS A 171 -2.29 5.49 -32.34
N LEU A 172 -2.05 4.52 -31.46
CA LEU A 172 -2.17 4.68 -30.01
C LEU A 172 -1.29 5.85 -29.52
N ARG A 173 -1.88 6.80 -28.79
CA ARG A 173 -1.16 7.90 -28.12
C ARG A 173 -0.60 7.38 -26.79
N VAL A 174 0.72 7.22 -26.72
CA VAL A 174 1.41 6.71 -25.53
C VAL A 174 2.17 7.84 -24.83
N HIS A 175 1.89 8.01 -23.54
CA HIS A 175 2.56 8.97 -22.68
C HIS A 175 3.15 8.24 -21.46
N THR A 176 4.42 8.49 -21.11
CA THR A 176 5.07 7.90 -19.93
C THR A 176 5.77 8.99 -19.13
N HIS A 177 5.48 9.09 -17.83
CA HIS A 177 5.99 10.18 -16.99
C HIS A 177 6.70 9.66 -15.74
N LEU A 178 7.84 10.28 -15.42
CA LEU A 178 8.57 10.05 -14.18
C LEU A 178 7.93 10.88 -13.03
N LYS A 179 6.69 10.53 -12.67
CA LYS A 179 5.88 11.22 -11.66
C LYS A 179 5.22 10.20 -10.76
N ASN A 180 4.99 10.59 -9.51
CA ASN A 180 4.23 9.78 -8.57
C ASN A 180 2.74 9.75 -8.98
N PHE A 181 2.08 8.61 -8.81
CA PHE A 181 0.67 8.45 -9.16
C PHE A 181 -0.29 9.39 -8.41
N LYS A 182 0.13 9.98 -7.28
CA LYS A 182 -0.63 11.06 -6.63
C LYS A 182 -0.88 12.27 -7.53
N ASN A 183 -0.05 12.44 -8.56
CA ASN A 183 -0.15 13.51 -9.54
C ASN A 183 -0.92 13.07 -10.80
N ILE A 184 -1.70 12.00 -10.75
CA ILE A 184 -2.47 11.51 -11.91
C ILE A 184 -3.32 12.61 -12.57
N GLN A 185 -4.06 13.39 -11.78
CA GLN A 185 -4.89 14.47 -12.32
C GLN A 185 -4.07 15.58 -12.98
N ASP A 186 -2.95 15.96 -12.38
CA ASP A 186 -2.03 16.96 -12.96
C ASP A 186 -1.47 16.47 -14.30
N VAL A 187 -1.06 15.20 -14.37
CA VAL A 187 -0.53 14.59 -15.60
C VAL A 187 -1.60 14.52 -16.69
N LEU A 188 -2.81 14.07 -16.35
CA LEU A 188 -3.90 14.01 -17.32
C LEU A 188 -4.24 15.41 -17.86
N ARG A 189 -4.26 16.43 -17.00
CA ARG A 189 -4.48 17.83 -17.39
C ARG A 189 -3.38 18.38 -18.29
N GLU A 190 -2.11 18.06 -18.01
CA GLU A 190 -0.97 18.50 -18.82
C GLU A 190 -0.98 17.88 -20.23
N ILE A 191 -1.48 16.64 -20.37
CA ILE A 191 -1.49 15.94 -21.65
C ILE A 191 -2.69 16.36 -22.51
N ASP A 192 -3.89 16.38 -21.93
CA ASP A 192 -5.14 16.59 -22.65
C ASP A 192 -6.27 17.00 -21.68
N GLU A 193 -6.65 18.28 -21.65
CA GLU A 193 -7.66 18.78 -20.71
C GLU A 193 -9.04 18.13 -20.94
N ASP A 194 -9.36 17.77 -22.18
CA ASP A 194 -10.63 17.12 -22.54
C ASP A 194 -10.72 15.69 -21.99
N ILE A 195 -9.58 15.01 -21.77
CA ILE A 195 -9.57 13.66 -21.20
C ILE A 195 -9.91 13.66 -19.72
N LEU A 196 -9.60 14.75 -19.00
CA LEU A 196 -9.98 14.90 -17.60
C LEU A 196 -11.49 15.12 -17.47
N ASN A 197 -12.10 15.83 -18.42
CA ASN A 197 -13.54 16.09 -18.45
C ASN A 197 -14.35 14.85 -18.85
N THR A 198 -13.85 14.08 -19.82
CA THR A 198 -14.50 12.84 -20.30
C THR A 198 -14.22 11.65 -19.40
N GLY A 199 -13.04 11.64 -18.76
CA GLY A 199 -12.56 10.59 -17.88
C GLY A 199 -11.86 9.45 -18.64
N VAL A 200 -11.09 8.65 -17.91
CA VAL A 200 -10.41 7.47 -18.42
C VAL A 200 -11.19 6.18 -18.15
N HIS A 201 -11.09 5.20 -19.06
CA HIS A 201 -11.89 3.98 -18.98
C HIS A 201 -11.30 2.97 -17.98
N GLY A 202 -9.99 2.93 -17.83
CA GLY A 202 -9.34 2.03 -16.88
C GLY A 202 -8.13 2.65 -16.20
N ILE A 203 -7.97 2.34 -14.92
CA ILE A 203 -6.79 2.70 -14.13
C ILE A 203 -6.32 1.46 -13.38
N LEU A 204 -5.01 1.20 -13.40
CA LEU A 204 -4.37 0.15 -12.62
C LEU A 204 -3.37 0.76 -11.63
N MET A 205 -3.38 0.25 -10.40
CA MET A 205 -2.34 0.47 -9.38
C MET A 205 -1.83 -0.88 -8.87
N ASP A 206 -0.66 -1.31 -9.31
CA ASP A 206 0.10 -2.45 -8.79
C ASP A 206 1.11 -1.97 -7.74
N LEU A 207 0.69 -1.97 -6.47
CA LEU A 207 1.43 -1.33 -5.39
C LEU A 207 2.72 -2.09 -5.01
N GLY A 208 3.64 -1.42 -4.33
CA GLY A 208 4.84 -2.06 -3.79
C GLY A 208 6.09 -1.78 -4.62
N MET A 209 6.97 -2.78 -4.71
CA MET A 209 8.34 -2.60 -5.24
C MET A 209 8.56 -3.41 -6.51
N SER A 210 9.30 -2.85 -7.46
CA SER A 210 9.70 -3.56 -8.67
C SER A 210 10.84 -4.56 -8.43
N SER A 211 11.02 -5.53 -9.34
CA SER A 211 12.23 -6.39 -9.35
C SER A 211 13.51 -5.58 -9.33
N MET A 212 13.57 -4.51 -10.13
CA MET A 212 14.79 -3.73 -10.30
C MET A 212 15.20 -3.06 -8.99
N GLN A 213 14.23 -2.68 -8.15
CA GLN A 213 14.49 -2.13 -6.82
C GLN A 213 14.99 -3.20 -5.83
N VAL A 214 14.37 -4.38 -5.81
CA VAL A 214 14.71 -5.44 -4.86
C VAL A 214 16.01 -6.16 -5.22
N ASN A 215 16.25 -6.39 -6.52
CA ASN A 215 17.40 -7.13 -7.01
C ASN A 215 18.68 -6.27 -7.04
N ASN A 216 18.56 -4.94 -7.06
CA ASN A 216 19.69 -4.04 -6.94
C ASN A 216 19.99 -3.74 -5.47
N ALA A 217 21.08 -4.32 -4.95
CA ALA A 217 21.45 -4.17 -3.55
C ALA A 217 21.74 -2.70 -3.16
N GLU A 218 22.25 -1.88 -4.08
CA GLU A 218 22.51 -0.45 -3.86
C GLU A 218 21.26 0.37 -3.57
N ARG A 219 20.06 -0.17 -3.85
CA ARG A 219 18.78 0.48 -3.53
C ARG A 219 18.33 0.24 -2.10
N GLY A 220 18.94 -0.69 -1.37
CA GLY A 220 18.69 -0.90 0.05
C GLY A 220 17.36 -1.58 0.41
N PHE A 221 16.61 -2.12 -0.56
CA PHE A 221 15.33 -2.79 -0.30
C PHE A 221 15.48 -4.27 0.12
N SER A 222 16.61 -4.90 -0.23
CA SER A 222 16.82 -6.33 0.03
C SER A 222 17.19 -6.59 1.48
N VAL A 223 16.49 -7.56 2.08
CA VAL A 223 16.86 -8.13 3.40
C VAL A 223 18.03 -9.11 3.29
N LEU A 224 18.29 -9.64 2.09
CA LEU A 224 19.26 -10.72 1.86
C LEU A 224 20.58 -10.22 1.30
N CYS A 225 20.54 -9.17 0.47
CA CYS A 225 21.71 -8.56 -0.15
C CYS A 225 22.11 -7.31 0.63
N ASP A 226 23.40 -7.18 0.93
CA ASP A 226 23.95 -6.03 1.63
C ASP A 226 24.03 -4.80 0.72
N GLY A 227 23.71 -3.64 1.26
CA GLY A 227 23.70 -2.35 0.56
C GLY A 227 23.42 -1.19 1.51
N PRO A 228 23.40 0.06 1.03
CA PRO A 228 23.12 1.22 1.87
C PRO A 228 21.67 1.21 2.38
N LEU A 229 21.43 1.83 3.54
CA LEU A 229 20.08 2.04 4.08
C LEU A 229 19.35 3.17 3.33
N ASP A 230 19.06 2.96 2.06
CA ASP A 230 18.40 3.94 1.18
C ASP A 230 16.88 3.79 1.20
N MET A 231 16.35 2.76 0.54
CA MET A 231 14.91 2.44 0.41
C MET A 231 14.05 3.50 -0.32
N ARG A 232 14.65 4.51 -0.98
CA ARG A 232 13.89 5.45 -1.80
C ARG A 232 13.48 4.82 -3.13
N MET A 233 12.19 4.86 -3.44
CA MET A 233 11.66 4.46 -4.75
C MET A 233 12.06 5.48 -5.83
N ASN A 234 12.02 6.77 -5.50
CA ASN A 234 12.63 7.84 -6.29
C ASN A 234 14.03 8.17 -5.76
N PRO A 235 15.12 7.84 -6.47
CA PRO A 235 16.48 8.16 -6.02
C PRO A 235 16.76 9.66 -5.80
N GLN A 236 15.94 10.55 -6.35
CA GLN A 236 16.02 12.00 -6.18
C GLN A 236 15.30 12.52 -4.92
N ALA A 237 14.56 11.66 -4.19
CA ALA A 237 13.92 12.06 -2.93
C ALA A 237 14.98 12.29 -1.84
N ASN A 238 14.69 13.14 -0.84
CA ASN A 238 15.69 13.55 0.14
C ASN A 238 15.87 12.58 1.31
N LEU A 239 14.80 11.90 1.74
CA LEU A 239 14.79 11.10 2.96
C LEU A 239 15.24 9.66 2.68
N LYS A 240 16.26 9.17 3.39
CA LYS A 240 16.68 7.75 3.36
C LYS A 240 16.24 7.01 4.62
N ALA A 241 16.23 5.68 4.55
CA ALA A 241 16.00 4.83 5.73
C ALA A 241 17.08 5.05 6.81
N GLU A 242 18.32 5.32 6.39
CA GLU A 242 19.42 5.71 7.27
C GLU A 242 19.07 6.93 8.14
N ASP A 243 18.48 7.96 7.53
CA ASP A 243 18.13 9.20 8.22
C ASP A 243 17.09 8.98 9.31
N ILE A 244 16.10 8.14 9.02
CA ILE A 244 15.07 7.73 9.98
C ILE A 244 15.71 7.02 11.17
N LEU A 245 16.57 6.03 10.90
CA LEU A 245 17.16 5.19 11.95
C LEU A 245 18.12 5.98 12.83
N ASN A 246 18.90 6.90 12.26
CA ASN A 246 19.97 7.59 12.96
C ASN A 246 19.55 8.94 13.58
N PHE A 247 18.60 9.67 12.96
CA PHE A 247 18.32 11.06 13.36
C PHE A 247 16.89 11.33 13.84
N TRP A 248 15.91 10.50 13.49
CA TRP A 248 14.52 10.75 13.91
C TRP A 248 14.32 10.49 15.41
N PRO A 249 13.35 11.15 16.06
CA PRO A 249 13.01 10.89 17.45
C PRO A 249 12.70 9.41 17.70
N ASP A 250 13.13 8.89 18.84
CA ASP A 250 12.96 7.49 19.20
C ASP A 250 11.49 7.05 19.15
N THR A 251 10.58 7.95 19.52
CA THR A 251 9.13 7.75 19.46
C THR A 251 8.64 7.54 18.03
N GLU A 252 9.22 8.24 17.05
CA GLU A 252 8.87 8.08 15.64
C GLU A 252 9.43 6.78 15.06
N VAL A 253 10.67 6.41 15.41
CA VAL A 253 11.20 5.08 15.06
C VAL A 253 10.30 3.98 15.62
N GLY A 254 9.91 4.10 16.90
CA GLY A 254 8.98 3.17 17.53
C GLY A 254 7.62 3.10 16.83
N ARG A 255 7.07 4.25 16.44
CA ARG A 255 5.81 4.36 15.68
C ARG A 255 5.91 3.64 14.33
N ILE A 256 6.97 3.87 13.56
CA ILE A 256 7.18 3.22 12.26
C ILE A 256 7.22 1.70 12.41
N LEU A 257 8.00 1.20 13.36
CA LEU A 257 8.13 -0.25 13.59
C LEU A 257 6.79 -0.87 14.02
N ARG A 258 6.03 -0.17 14.86
CA ARG A 258 4.74 -0.65 15.38
C ARG A 258 3.63 -0.58 14.34
N ASP A 259 3.46 0.58 13.71
CA ASP A 259 2.27 0.90 12.93
C ASP A 259 2.45 0.55 11.44
N TYR A 260 3.62 0.80 10.87
CA TYR A 260 3.92 0.46 9.46
C TYR A 260 4.55 -0.92 9.32
N GLY A 261 5.35 -1.33 10.30
CA GLY A 261 5.92 -2.68 10.34
C GLY A 261 4.97 -3.74 10.89
N GLU A 262 3.90 -3.35 11.63
CA GLU A 262 3.07 -4.28 12.41
C GLU A 262 3.94 -5.21 13.32
N GLU A 263 5.08 -4.72 13.83
CA GLU A 263 6.04 -5.52 14.61
C GLU A 263 5.67 -5.55 16.09
N SER A 264 5.38 -6.74 16.62
CA SER A 264 5.05 -6.94 18.03
C SER A 264 6.15 -6.54 19.03
N ASN A 265 7.42 -6.76 18.67
CA ASN A 265 8.58 -6.45 19.51
C ASN A 265 9.19 -5.07 19.20
N TRP A 266 8.38 -4.16 18.63
CA TRP A 266 8.81 -2.84 18.19
C TRP A 266 9.56 -2.07 19.28
N PHE A 267 9.09 -2.12 20.53
CA PHE A 267 9.67 -1.35 21.64
C PHE A 267 11.10 -1.81 21.98
N SER A 268 11.34 -3.12 21.99
CA SER A 268 12.69 -3.64 22.23
C SER A 268 13.62 -3.35 21.04
N LEU A 269 13.11 -3.42 19.81
CA LEU A 269 13.90 -3.12 18.61
C LEU A 269 14.26 -1.64 18.53
N GLN A 270 13.30 -0.76 18.78
CA GLN A 270 13.50 0.69 18.88
C GLN A 270 14.63 1.00 19.85
N LYS A 271 14.59 0.49 21.09
CA LYS A 271 15.65 0.73 22.07
C LYS A 271 17.03 0.30 21.57
N LYS A 272 17.11 -0.81 20.85
CA LYS A 272 18.38 -1.31 20.32
C LYS A 272 18.89 -0.49 19.14
N ILE A 273 18.00 -0.03 18.26
CA ILE A 273 18.33 0.89 17.17
C ILE A 273 18.85 2.21 17.74
N VAL A 274 18.14 2.77 18.73
CA VAL A 274 18.56 4.01 19.41
C VAL A 274 19.91 3.82 20.10
N ASN A 275 20.13 2.70 20.79
CA ASN A 275 21.43 2.41 21.39
C ASN A 275 22.56 2.28 20.36
N ALA A 276 22.29 1.79 19.15
CA ALA A 276 23.29 1.69 18.09
C ALA A 276 23.80 3.07 17.63
N ARG A 277 23.02 4.14 17.82
CA ARG A 277 23.46 5.53 17.55
C ARG A 277 24.66 5.93 18.40
N LEU A 278 24.78 5.37 19.62
CA LEU A 278 25.91 5.65 20.50
C LEU A 278 27.24 5.09 19.95
N THR A 279 27.18 4.13 19.04
CA THR A 279 28.34 3.47 18.43
C THR A 279 28.50 3.81 16.95
N GLY A 280 27.96 4.95 16.51
CA GLY A 280 28.08 5.43 15.13
C GLY A 280 26.78 5.39 14.31
N GLY A 281 25.77 4.60 14.73
CA GLY A 281 24.53 4.44 13.99
C GLY A 281 24.49 3.17 13.13
N LEU A 282 23.52 3.11 12.23
CA LEU A 282 23.35 2.04 11.23
C LEU A 282 23.47 2.65 9.84
N HIS A 283 24.31 2.08 8.97
CA HIS A 283 24.60 2.61 7.64
C HIS A 283 24.31 1.62 6.51
N SER A 284 24.26 0.31 6.83
CA SER A 284 23.99 -0.75 5.84
C SER A 284 22.80 -1.63 6.22
N THR A 285 22.17 -2.23 5.20
CA THR A 285 21.09 -3.20 5.39
C THR A 285 21.57 -4.40 6.21
N ARG A 286 22.83 -4.84 6.04
CA ARG A 286 23.42 -5.92 6.85
C ARG A 286 23.54 -5.56 8.33
N GLU A 287 23.95 -4.34 8.66
CA GLU A 287 24.02 -3.90 10.07
C GLU A 287 22.66 -3.93 10.74
N LEU A 288 21.62 -3.44 10.04
CA LEU A 288 20.24 -3.49 10.53
C LEU A 288 19.75 -4.93 10.69
N VAL A 289 19.98 -5.79 9.69
CA VAL A 289 19.62 -7.22 9.75
C VAL A 289 20.33 -7.91 10.91
N ASP A 290 21.60 -7.62 11.13
CA ASP A 290 22.39 -8.18 12.23
C ASP A 290 21.88 -7.72 13.60
N LEU A 291 21.50 -6.45 13.74
CA LEU A 291 20.83 -5.94 14.94
C LEU A 291 19.52 -6.68 15.19
N ILE A 292 18.68 -6.86 14.16
CA ILE A 292 17.41 -7.58 14.27
C ILE A 292 17.64 -9.03 14.68
N ARG A 293 18.59 -9.71 14.04
CA ARG A 293 18.95 -11.10 14.31
C ARG A 293 19.42 -11.31 15.76
N ARG A 294 20.24 -10.39 16.29
CA ARG A 294 20.63 -10.36 17.72
C ARG A 294 19.47 -10.01 18.66
N SER A 295 18.36 -9.49 18.13
CA SER A 295 17.23 -9.01 18.92
C SER A 295 16.06 -9.96 19.00
N THR A 296 15.91 -10.83 18.02
CA THR A 296 14.89 -11.87 18.01
C THR A 296 15.35 -13.10 18.79
N SER A 297 14.66 -13.43 19.87
CA SER A 297 14.91 -14.66 20.62
C SER A 297 14.59 -15.89 19.78
N TRP A 298 15.48 -16.89 19.79
CA TRP A 298 15.31 -18.16 19.07
C TRP A 298 14.00 -18.90 19.44
N THR A 299 13.50 -18.67 20.65
CA THR A 299 12.29 -19.29 21.21
C THR A 299 10.97 -18.81 20.60
N ARG A 300 10.89 -17.60 20.03
CA ARG A 300 9.67 -17.08 19.37
C ARG A 300 9.79 -17.17 17.84
N GLY A 301 9.51 -18.35 17.28
CA GLY A 301 9.29 -18.52 15.83
C GLY A 301 10.32 -19.35 15.05
N GLY A 302 11.28 -19.99 15.73
CA GLY A 302 12.27 -20.87 15.10
C GLY A 302 13.29 -20.13 14.20
N ARG A 303 14.05 -20.88 13.37
CA ARG A 303 15.11 -20.35 12.49
C ARG A 303 14.66 -19.23 11.53
N GLN A 304 13.37 -19.08 11.28
CA GLN A 304 12.78 -18.10 10.36
C GLN A 304 12.12 -16.88 11.06
N GLY A 305 12.15 -16.82 12.40
CA GLY A 305 11.53 -15.72 13.16
C GLY A 305 12.17 -14.35 12.89
N TRP A 306 13.49 -14.32 12.74
CA TRP A 306 14.24 -13.10 12.44
C TRP A 306 13.96 -12.58 11.03
N ILE A 307 13.79 -13.47 10.03
CA ILE A 307 13.47 -13.07 8.64
C ILE A 307 12.14 -12.33 8.62
N LYS A 308 11.10 -12.87 9.27
CA LYS A 308 9.79 -12.22 9.36
C LYS A 308 9.86 -10.86 10.04
N THR A 309 10.70 -10.74 11.07
CA THR A 309 10.93 -9.48 11.77
C THR A 309 11.63 -8.49 10.86
N ALA A 310 12.69 -8.91 10.16
CA ALA A 310 13.41 -8.07 9.19
C ALA A 310 12.49 -7.60 8.06
N THR A 311 11.67 -8.49 7.48
CA THR A 311 10.68 -8.11 6.45
C THR A 311 9.72 -7.03 6.96
N ARG A 312 9.22 -7.15 8.20
CA ARG A 312 8.35 -6.14 8.82
C ARG A 312 9.05 -4.80 9.07
N VAL A 313 10.29 -4.84 9.57
CA VAL A 313 11.09 -3.62 9.79
C VAL A 313 11.38 -2.92 8.47
N PHE A 314 11.83 -3.65 7.45
CA PHE A 314 12.11 -3.11 6.12
C PHE A 314 10.85 -2.56 5.46
N GLN A 315 9.72 -3.26 5.57
CA GLN A 315 8.41 -2.76 5.13
C GLN A 315 8.07 -1.43 5.83
N GLY A 316 8.21 -1.37 7.16
CA GLY A 316 7.90 -0.16 7.91
C GLY A 316 8.76 1.04 7.50
N LEU A 317 10.07 0.83 7.35
CA LEU A 317 11.00 1.85 6.87
C LEU A 317 10.68 2.29 5.45
N ARG A 318 10.43 1.35 4.53
CA ARG A 318 10.06 1.61 3.14
C ARG A 318 8.83 2.51 3.05
N ILE A 319 7.78 2.14 3.79
CA ILE A 319 6.54 2.91 3.88
C ILE A 319 6.81 4.34 4.39
N ALA A 320 7.66 4.48 5.42
CA ALA A 320 7.98 5.78 5.99
C ALA A 320 8.82 6.66 5.05
N VAL A 321 9.80 6.08 4.36
CA VAL A 321 10.68 6.78 3.41
C VAL A 321 9.88 7.33 2.23
N ASN A 322 8.93 6.55 1.72
CA ASN A 322 8.21 6.87 0.48
C ASN A 322 6.81 7.44 0.72
N ASP A 323 6.42 7.65 1.99
CA ASP A 323 5.09 8.12 2.40
C ASP A 323 3.93 7.35 1.73
N GLU A 324 4.09 6.02 1.61
CA GLU A 324 3.29 5.19 0.71
C GLU A 324 1.80 5.20 1.06
N LEU A 325 1.48 5.10 2.36
CA LEU A 325 0.09 4.95 2.81
C LEU A 325 -0.72 6.25 2.69
N ASN A 326 -0.11 7.40 2.97
CA ASN A 326 -0.78 8.69 2.82
C ASN A 326 -0.99 8.98 1.34
N THR A 327 0.06 8.78 0.53
CA THR A 327 0.00 8.89 -0.93
C THR A 327 -1.10 8.01 -1.51
N LEU A 328 -1.21 6.75 -1.08
CA LEU A 328 -2.22 5.81 -1.59
C LEU A 328 -3.65 6.29 -1.37
N LYS A 329 -3.97 6.78 -0.16
CA LYS A 329 -5.34 7.19 0.18
C LYS A 329 -5.83 8.30 -0.74
N ASP A 330 -5.04 9.36 -0.89
CA ASP A 330 -5.42 10.53 -1.69
C ASP A 330 -5.45 10.17 -3.18
N SER A 331 -4.51 9.34 -3.62
CA SER A 331 -4.42 8.92 -5.02
C SER A 331 -5.60 8.08 -5.48
N ILE A 332 -6.16 7.22 -4.61
CA ILE A 332 -7.35 6.43 -4.96
C ILE A 332 -8.54 7.35 -5.25
N HIS A 333 -8.73 8.41 -4.44
CA HIS A 333 -9.77 9.41 -4.70
C HIS A 333 -9.52 10.12 -6.02
N SER A 334 -8.32 10.66 -6.21
CA SER A 334 -7.95 11.37 -7.44
C SER A 334 -8.13 10.50 -8.69
N SER A 335 -7.75 9.22 -8.63
CA SER A 335 -7.94 8.27 -9.72
C SER A 335 -9.40 7.93 -9.97
N PHE A 336 -10.19 7.72 -8.92
CA PHE A 336 -11.63 7.47 -9.09
C PHE A 336 -12.34 8.66 -9.73
N ASP A 337 -11.98 9.88 -9.34
CA ASP A 337 -12.53 11.11 -9.92
C ASP A 337 -12.16 11.25 -11.40
N SER A 338 -10.98 10.77 -11.80
CA SER A 338 -10.52 10.74 -13.19
C SER A 338 -11.18 9.66 -14.08
N LEU A 339 -11.96 8.73 -13.52
CA LEU A 339 -12.65 7.72 -14.33
C LEU A 339 -13.83 8.31 -15.11
N SER A 340 -14.11 7.77 -16.29
CA SER A 340 -15.38 7.95 -16.99
C SER A 340 -16.49 7.10 -16.35
N SER A 341 -17.76 7.39 -16.66
CA SER A 341 -18.88 6.49 -16.30
C SER A 341 -18.68 5.12 -16.95
N GLY A 342 -18.85 4.05 -16.16
CA GLY A 342 -18.51 2.68 -16.52
C GLY A 342 -17.01 2.35 -16.45
N GLY A 343 -16.14 3.32 -16.15
CA GLY A 343 -14.71 3.12 -16.00
C GLY A 343 -14.35 2.36 -14.72
N ARG A 344 -13.23 1.63 -14.73
CA ARG A 344 -12.79 0.76 -13.64
C ARG A 344 -11.44 1.16 -13.07
N LEU A 345 -11.32 1.17 -11.74
CA LEU A 345 -10.05 1.26 -11.02
C LEU A 345 -9.74 -0.10 -10.38
N ALA A 346 -8.63 -0.69 -10.80
CA ALA A 346 -8.07 -1.92 -10.26
C ALA A 346 -6.85 -1.60 -9.39
N VAL A 347 -6.79 -2.16 -8.18
CA VAL A 347 -5.66 -1.99 -7.25
C VAL A 347 -5.19 -3.34 -6.74
N ILE A 348 -3.91 -3.66 -6.93
CA ILE A 348 -3.22 -4.81 -6.36
C ILE A 348 -2.41 -4.32 -5.16
N SER A 349 -2.64 -4.93 -4.01
CA SER A 349 -1.94 -4.64 -2.76
C SER A 349 -1.19 -5.88 -2.26
N PHE A 350 -0.05 -5.68 -1.59
CA PHE A 350 0.82 -6.78 -1.16
C PHE A 350 0.92 -6.93 0.36
N HIS A 351 0.41 -5.94 1.12
CA HIS A 351 0.31 -6.07 2.56
C HIS A 351 -1.02 -5.57 3.14
N SER A 352 -1.23 -5.92 4.41
CA SER A 352 -2.44 -5.63 5.19
C SER A 352 -2.78 -4.14 5.25
N LEU A 353 -1.78 -3.27 5.41
CA LEU A 353 -1.98 -1.82 5.53
C LEU A 353 -2.53 -1.20 4.24
N GLU A 354 -1.95 -1.51 3.09
CA GLU A 354 -2.45 -1.10 1.76
C GLU A 354 -3.88 -1.60 1.54
N ASP A 355 -4.11 -2.92 1.63
CA ASP A 355 -5.42 -3.54 1.39
C ASP A 355 -6.51 -2.95 2.29
N ARG A 356 -6.17 -2.60 3.54
CA ARG A 356 -7.09 -1.95 4.47
C ARG A 356 -7.46 -0.54 4.00
N ILE A 357 -6.49 0.24 3.52
CA ILE A 357 -6.73 1.58 2.97
C ILE A 357 -7.59 1.48 1.71
N VAL A 358 -7.20 0.63 0.74
CA VAL A 358 -7.96 0.44 -0.51
C VAL A 358 -9.41 0.06 -0.20
N LYS A 359 -9.62 -0.92 0.68
CA LYS A 359 -10.95 -1.34 1.09
C LYS A 359 -11.74 -0.18 1.72
N GLN A 360 -11.13 0.57 2.63
CA GLN A 360 -11.84 1.64 3.34
C GLN A 360 -12.20 2.77 2.39
N THR A 361 -11.25 3.23 1.58
CA THR A 361 -11.48 4.30 0.59
C THR A 361 -12.56 3.91 -0.42
N PHE A 362 -12.57 2.66 -0.90
CA PHE A 362 -13.63 2.18 -1.80
C PHE A 362 -15.02 2.20 -1.15
N LEU A 363 -15.11 1.82 0.13
CA LEU A 363 -16.37 1.88 0.87
C LEU A 363 -16.79 3.34 1.14
N ASP A 364 -15.84 4.22 1.44
CA ASP A 364 -16.10 5.64 1.64
C ASP A 364 -16.64 6.28 0.35
N ILE A 365 -16.04 5.99 -0.81
CA ILE A 365 -16.52 6.46 -2.13
C ILE A 365 -17.96 6.01 -2.40
N VAL A 366 -18.28 4.74 -2.09
CA VAL A 366 -19.64 4.20 -2.25
C VAL A 366 -20.64 4.91 -1.32
N ASN A 367 -20.27 5.16 -0.07
CA ASN A 367 -21.16 5.75 0.93
C ASN A 367 -21.33 7.26 0.78
N CYS A 368 -20.34 7.99 0.26
CA CYS A 368 -20.43 9.45 0.06
C CYS A 368 -21.51 9.87 -0.95
N GLY A 369 -21.96 8.95 -1.80
CA GLY A 369 -23.07 9.19 -2.72
C GLY A 369 -24.46 9.03 -2.08
N ASP A 370 -24.55 8.46 -0.89
CA ASP A 370 -25.79 8.31 -0.14
C ASP A 370 -25.84 9.45 0.90
N GLY A 371 -26.62 10.50 0.61
CA GLY A 371 -26.79 11.63 1.53
C GLY A 371 -27.13 11.16 2.96
N GLU A 372 -26.68 11.92 3.97
CA GLU A 372 -26.84 11.63 5.39
C GLU A 372 -28.25 11.10 5.72
N GLY A 373 -28.40 9.78 5.86
CA GLY A 373 -29.67 9.14 6.24
C GLY A 373 -30.03 7.80 5.57
N GLY A 374 -29.27 7.33 4.57
CA GLY A 374 -29.54 6.03 3.94
C GLY A 374 -28.77 4.88 4.60
N GLU A 375 -29.43 4.02 5.38
CA GLU A 375 -28.90 2.68 5.64
C GLU A 375 -28.67 1.99 4.28
N GLY A 376 -27.39 1.78 3.92
CA GLY A 376 -26.98 1.20 2.64
C GLY A 376 -27.85 0.00 2.25
N ARG A 377 -28.73 0.20 1.28
CA ARG A 377 -29.62 -0.86 0.80
C ARG A 377 -28.80 -1.87 0.03
N LEU A 378 -28.69 -3.07 0.58
CA LEU A 378 -28.21 -4.25 -0.13
C LEU A 378 -29.25 -4.63 -1.20
N SER A 379 -29.33 -3.90 -2.31
CA SER A 379 -30.22 -4.24 -3.43
C SER A 379 -29.65 -5.41 -4.22
N ASN A 380 -29.75 -6.61 -3.66
CA ASN A 380 -29.52 -7.85 -4.39
C ASN A 380 -30.78 -8.16 -5.21
N SER A 381 -30.77 -7.98 -6.53
CA SER A 381 -31.30 -9.02 -7.42
C SER A 381 -30.99 -8.77 -8.90
N THR A 382 -31.27 -7.60 -9.46
CA THR A 382 -31.39 -7.48 -10.93
C THR A 382 -30.11 -7.16 -11.68
N LYS A 383 -29.23 -6.28 -11.15
CA LYS A 383 -27.93 -5.98 -11.78
C LYS A 383 -26.89 -7.07 -11.53
N PHE A 384 -26.95 -7.76 -10.40
CA PHE A 384 -25.98 -8.81 -10.07
C PHE A 384 -26.04 -9.97 -11.08
N ASP A 385 -27.24 -10.37 -11.51
CA ASP A 385 -27.40 -11.46 -12.48
C ASP A 385 -26.82 -11.12 -13.86
N SER A 386 -26.85 -9.84 -14.30
CA SER A 386 -26.27 -9.44 -15.59
C SER A 386 -24.73 -9.48 -15.61
N TYR A 387 -24.06 -9.20 -14.48
CA TYR A 387 -22.60 -9.36 -14.38
C TYR A 387 -22.22 -10.83 -14.18
N LYS A 388 -23.00 -11.59 -13.41
CA LYS A 388 -22.67 -12.98 -13.06
C LYS A 388 -22.62 -13.92 -14.27
N GLU A 389 -23.43 -13.66 -15.29
CA GLU A 389 -23.41 -14.41 -16.55
C GLU A 389 -22.23 -14.02 -17.47
N LYS A 390 -21.64 -12.83 -17.28
CA LYS A 390 -20.56 -12.30 -18.15
C LYS A 390 -19.17 -12.28 -17.52
N GLU A 391 -19.07 -12.18 -16.19
CA GLU A 391 -17.84 -11.88 -15.46
C GLU A 391 -17.71 -12.74 -14.19
N ILE A 392 -17.18 -13.96 -14.36
CA ILE A 392 -17.11 -15.01 -13.32
C ILE A 392 -16.29 -14.59 -12.10
N TRP A 393 -15.33 -13.67 -12.27
CA TRP A 393 -14.48 -13.17 -11.19
C TRP A 393 -15.22 -12.24 -10.19
N ILE A 394 -16.39 -11.70 -10.56
CA ILE A 394 -17.22 -10.87 -9.69
C ILE A 394 -18.02 -11.76 -8.73
N LYS A 395 -17.50 -11.93 -7.50
CA LYS A 395 -18.16 -12.78 -6.49
C LYS A 395 -19.19 -12.03 -5.64
N GLN A 396 -18.86 -10.84 -5.17
CA GLN A 396 -19.69 -10.06 -4.24
C GLN A 396 -19.50 -8.57 -4.48
N MET A 397 -20.60 -7.86 -4.74
CA MET A 397 -20.59 -6.43 -4.98
C MET A 397 -21.07 -5.61 -3.78
N VAL A 398 -20.67 -4.34 -3.72
CA VAL A 398 -21.28 -3.31 -2.87
C VAL A 398 -21.62 -2.14 -3.77
N GLN A 399 -22.90 -1.81 -3.85
CA GLN A 399 -23.41 -0.78 -4.75
C GLN A 399 -23.75 0.48 -3.96
N GLY A 400 -23.32 1.64 -4.46
CA GLY A 400 -23.78 2.97 -4.05
C GLY A 400 -24.39 3.72 -5.23
N SER A 401 -24.69 5.00 -5.04
CA SER A 401 -25.29 5.84 -6.09
C SER A 401 -24.30 6.20 -7.20
N ASN A 402 -23.03 6.45 -6.87
CA ASN A 402 -22.00 6.92 -7.81
C ASN A 402 -20.92 5.87 -8.14
N ALA A 403 -20.92 4.72 -7.45
CA ALA A 403 -19.87 3.70 -7.60
C ALA A 403 -20.38 2.29 -7.25
N VAL A 404 -19.74 1.28 -7.83
CA VAL A 404 -19.91 -0.13 -7.46
C VAL A 404 -18.55 -0.76 -7.14
N VAL A 405 -18.37 -1.25 -5.92
CA VAL A 405 -17.24 -2.12 -5.59
C VAL A 405 -17.54 -3.51 -6.11
N LEU A 406 -16.80 -3.96 -7.12
CA LEU A 406 -16.99 -5.26 -7.78
C LEU A 406 -16.40 -6.42 -6.93
N THR A 407 -15.45 -6.12 -6.04
CA THR A 407 -14.76 -7.10 -5.20
C THR A 407 -14.85 -6.74 -3.71
N LYS A 408 -16.02 -6.97 -3.11
CA LYS A 408 -16.24 -6.81 -1.66
C LYS A 408 -15.17 -7.54 -0.83
N ARG A 409 -14.80 -8.74 -1.29
CA ARG A 409 -13.61 -9.46 -0.85
C ARG A 409 -12.56 -9.37 -1.96
N PRO A 410 -11.27 -9.21 -1.61
CA PRO A 410 -10.23 -9.13 -2.62
C PRO A 410 -10.14 -10.46 -3.37
N VAL A 411 -9.73 -10.39 -4.63
CA VAL A 411 -9.28 -11.58 -5.38
C VAL A 411 -7.82 -11.83 -5.00
N THR A 412 -7.46 -13.08 -4.74
CA THR A 412 -6.09 -13.51 -4.41
C THR A 412 -5.61 -14.52 -5.46
N PRO A 413 -4.30 -14.64 -5.72
CA PRO A 413 -3.80 -15.54 -6.77
C PRO A 413 -4.13 -17.01 -6.53
N SER A 414 -4.07 -17.78 -7.61
CA SER A 414 -4.22 -19.24 -7.59
C SER A 414 -2.99 -19.95 -7.00
N GLU A 415 -3.09 -21.24 -6.66
CA GLU A 415 -1.95 -22.01 -6.14
C GLU A 415 -0.82 -22.15 -7.15
N SER A 416 -1.17 -22.32 -8.43
CA SER A 416 -0.22 -22.39 -9.53
C SER A 416 0.56 -21.08 -9.62
N GLU A 417 -0.11 -19.92 -9.55
CA GLU A 417 0.57 -18.62 -9.59
C GLU A 417 1.47 -18.40 -8.38
N GLU A 418 1.02 -18.71 -7.15
CA GLU A 418 1.87 -18.53 -5.96
C GLU A 418 3.14 -19.38 -6.00
N ARG A 419 3.10 -20.52 -6.70
CA ARG A 419 4.25 -21.42 -6.88
C ARG A 419 5.19 -20.92 -7.98
N LEU A 420 4.65 -20.44 -9.10
CA LEU A 420 5.42 -19.99 -10.27
C LEU A 420 5.95 -18.56 -10.10
N ASN A 421 5.17 -17.68 -9.47
CA ASN A 421 5.52 -16.31 -9.15
C ASN A 421 5.43 -16.08 -7.63
N PRO A 422 6.49 -16.34 -6.85
CA PRO A 422 6.46 -16.18 -5.40
C PRO A 422 6.09 -14.78 -4.90
N ARG A 423 6.19 -13.75 -5.76
CA ARG A 423 5.82 -12.36 -5.43
C ARG A 423 4.31 -12.17 -5.36
N SER A 424 3.53 -12.99 -6.05
CA SER A 424 2.07 -12.92 -6.00
C SER A 424 1.50 -13.39 -4.66
N ARG A 425 2.25 -14.16 -3.85
CA ARG A 425 1.75 -14.81 -2.62
C ARG A 425 0.88 -13.96 -1.69
N SER A 426 1.19 -12.66 -1.57
CA SER A 426 0.46 -11.73 -0.69
C SER A 426 -0.46 -10.77 -1.45
N ALA A 427 -0.53 -10.89 -2.77
CA ALA A 427 -1.28 -10.03 -3.66
C ALA A 427 -2.79 -10.15 -3.40
N LYS A 428 -3.44 -8.99 -3.44
CA LYS A 428 -4.87 -8.83 -3.26
C LYS A 428 -5.36 -7.77 -4.24
N LEU A 429 -6.15 -8.22 -5.21
CA LEU A 429 -6.79 -7.37 -6.21
C LEU A 429 -8.14 -6.89 -5.69
N ARG A 430 -8.36 -5.57 -5.76
CA ARG A 430 -9.65 -4.91 -5.54
C ARG A 430 -10.02 -4.07 -6.74
N VAL A 431 -11.32 -3.96 -7.00
CA VAL A 431 -11.87 -3.27 -8.17
C VAL A 431 -13.11 -2.48 -7.79
N ILE A 432 -13.16 -1.24 -8.24
CA ILE A 432 -14.32 -0.35 -8.16
C ILE A 432 -14.64 0.19 -9.56
N GLU A 433 -15.93 0.29 -9.88
CA GLU A 433 -16.47 0.83 -11.13
C GLU A 433 -17.22 2.12 -10.83
N LYS A 434 -17.03 3.15 -11.66
CA LYS A 434 -17.77 4.42 -11.56
C LYS A 434 -19.10 4.31 -12.32
N ILE A 435 -20.18 4.83 -11.74
CA ILE A 435 -21.53 4.79 -12.34
C ILE A 435 -21.76 6.06 -13.16
#